data_AF-A0A2K9FHD4-F1
#
_entry.id   AF-A0A2K9FHD4-F1
#
_cell.length_a   1.000
_cell.length_b   1.000
_cell.length_c   1.000
_cell.angle_alpha   90.00
_cell.angle_beta   90.00
_cell.angle_gamma   90.00
#
_symmetry.space_group_name_H-M   'P 1'
#
loop_
_entity.id
_entity.type
_entity.pdbx_description
1 polymer ?
#
loop_
_entity_poly.entity_id
_entity_poly.type
_entity_poly.pdbx_seq_one_letter_code
_entity_poly.pdbx_strand_id
1 'polypeptide(L)'
;MSERWGLIVEETDGLGDRKSMSANVLENFTGPREEAMARLETHARAYRPQHPANSSHTSLYRTGEGFLLISKGSLRSYGCRFSLAELLYDSREAEQEAKAARQAERDRRAAEKAEAKAAKRAERKARRLP
;
A
#
# COMPACT_ATOMS: atom_id res chain seq x y z
N MET A 1 -9.45 8.59 -15.34
CA MET A 1 -8.91 7.26 -15.01
C MET A 1 -8.34 7.39 -13.62
N SER A 2 -8.79 6.56 -12.68
CA SER A 2 -8.30 6.61 -11.29
C SER A 2 -7.17 5.60 -11.17
N GLU A 3 -5.96 6.11 -10.95
CA GLU A 3 -4.77 5.30 -10.74
C GLU A 3 -4.51 5.17 -9.24
N ARG A 4 -3.74 4.15 -8.87
CA ARG A 4 -3.32 3.94 -7.48
C ARG A 4 -1.91 4.44 -7.34
N TRP A 5 -1.67 5.26 -6.33
CA TRP A 5 -0.43 5.97 -6.12
C TRP A 5 0.17 5.60 -4.77
N GLY A 6 1.46 5.29 -4.76
CA GLY A 6 2.28 5.30 -3.56
C GLY A 6 2.93 6.67 -3.39
N LEU A 7 2.72 7.28 -2.24
CA LEU A 7 3.45 8.46 -1.79
C LEU A 7 4.66 7.98 -1.00
N ILE A 8 5.85 8.14 -1.55
CA ILE A 8 7.06 7.50 -1.03
C ILE A 8 7.99 8.57 -0.46
N VAL A 9 8.59 8.27 0.69
CA VAL A 9 9.77 9.00 1.19
C VAL A 9 10.98 8.08 1.18
N GLU A 10 12.09 8.62 0.68
CA GLU A 10 13.41 8.02 0.81
C GLU A 10 14.26 8.92 1.70
N GLU A 11 14.79 8.36 2.79
CA GLU A 11 15.68 9.08 3.68
C GLU A 11 16.89 8.25 4.08
N THR A 12 17.91 8.92 4.61
CA THR A 12 19.04 8.23 5.21
C THR A 12 18.66 7.76 6.61
N ASP A 13 18.66 6.45 6.81
CA ASP A 13 18.48 5.81 8.10
C ASP A 13 19.82 5.26 8.61
N GLY A 14 19.96 5.15 9.94
CA GLY A 14 21.14 4.62 10.62
C GLY A 14 22.22 5.65 10.97
N LEU A 15 23.14 5.22 11.85
CA LEU A 15 24.24 6.04 12.41
C LEU A 15 25.62 5.52 11.94
N GLY A 16 26.57 6.45 11.78
CA GLY A 16 27.97 6.12 11.45
C GLY A 16 28.09 5.36 10.12
N ASP A 17 28.79 4.23 10.15
CA ASP A 17 29.03 3.38 8.98
C ASP A 17 27.82 2.52 8.58
N ARG A 18 26.75 2.49 9.41
CA ARG A 18 25.51 1.76 9.13
C ARG A 18 24.45 2.62 8.43
N LYS A 19 24.86 3.71 7.79
CA LYS A 19 23.93 4.55 7.01
C LYS A 19 23.44 3.79 5.79
N SER A 20 22.13 3.73 5.62
CA SER A 20 21.48 3.17 4.44
C SER A 20 20.38 4.10 3.96
N MET A 21 20.03 4.00 2.68
CA MET A 21 18.85 4.68 2.16
C MET A 21 17.64 3.75 2.37
N SER A 22 16.66 4.21 3.14
CA SER A 22 15.40 3.49 3.34
C SER A 22 14.31 4.16 2.51
N ALA A 23 13.43 3.36 1.91
CA ALA A 23 12.25 3.81 1.18
C ALA A 23 11.01 3.37 1.95
N ASN A 24 10.12 4.31 2.27
CA ASN A 24 8.90 4.06 3.03
C ASN A 24 7.69 4.65 2.28
N VAL A 25 6.59 3.90 2.26
CA VAL A 25 5.30 4.39 1.75
C VAL A 25 4.59 5.13 2.87
N LEU A 26 4.33 6.42 2.68
CA LEU A 26 3.60 7.27 3.60
C LEU A 26 2.09 7.05 3.49
N GLU A 27 1.60 6.88 2.27
CA GLU A 27 0.19 6.71 1.96
C GLU A 27 0.04 5.97 0.62
N ASN A 28 -0.98 5.11 0.53
CA ASN A 28 -1.51 4.63 -0.74
C ASN A 28 -2.80 5.39 -1.04
N PHE A 29 -2.86 6.05 -2.20
CA PHE A 29 -3.98 6.91 -2.59
C PHE A 29 -4.55 6.48 -3.93
N THR A 30 -5.88 6.44 -4.08
CA THR A 30 -6.54 6.16 -5.37
C THR A 30 -7.22 7.41 -5.88
N GLY A 31 -6.81 7.90 -7.04
CA GLY A 31 -7.34 9.13 -7.60
C GLY A 31 -6.47 9.72 -8.72
N PRO A 32 -6.74 10.97 -9.13
CA PRO A 32 -5.95 11.66 -10.13
C PRO A 32 -4.55 12.00 -9.60
N ARG A 33 -3.57 12.07 -10.50
CA ARG A 33 -2.15 12.35 -10.18
C ARG A 33 -1.98 13.68 -9.45
N GLU A 34 -2.76 14.70 -9.82
CA GLU A 34 -2.68 16.04 -9.26
C GLU A 34 -3.05 16.05 -7.77
N GLU A 35 -4.10 15.32 -7.38
CA GLU A 35 -4.50 15.19 -5.97
C GLU A 35 -3.45 14.40 -5.19
N ALA A 36 -2.92 13.33 -5.78
CA ALA A 36 -1.86 12.53 -5.18
C ALA A 36 -0.59 13.36 -4.93
N MET A 37 -0.24 14.25 -5.86
CA MET A 37 0.88 15.20 -5.72
C MET A 37 0.63 16.24 -4.63
N ALA A 38 -0.60 16.77 -4.52
CA ALA A 38 -0.96 17.72 -3.46
C ALA A 38 -0.90 17.08 -2.06
N ARG A 39 -1.30 15.80 -1.95
CA ARG A 39 -1.13 14.99 -0.74
C ARG A 39 0.36 14.78 -0.43
N LEU A 40 1.17 14.44 -1.43
CA LEU A 40 2.61 14.29 -1.26
C LEU A 40 3.28 15.58 -0.75
N GLU A 41 2.87 16.74 -1.26
CA GLU A 41 3.36 18.03 -0.77
C GLU A 41 2.99 18.26 0.69
N THR A 42 1.75 17.91 1.08
CA THR A 42 1.27 18.03 2.45
C THR A 42 2.10 17.17 3.40
N HIS A 43 2.37 15.93 3.02
CA HIS A 43 3.27 15.04 3.76
C HIS A 43 4.69 15.60 3.85
N ALA A 44 5.26 16.03 2.72
CA ALA A 44 6.62 16.56 2.68
C ALA A 44 6.83 17.80 3.55
N ARG A 45 5.80 18.68 3.66
CA ARG A 45 5.83 19.86 4.53
C ARG A 45 5.73 19.52 6.03
N ALA A 46 4.99 18.46 6.36
CA ALA A 46 4.82 18.01 7.74
C ALA A 46 5.93 17.06 8.22
N TYR A 47 6.73 16.51 7.29
CA TYR A 47 7.73 15.49 7.58
C TYR A 47 8.81 15.98 8.53
N ARG A 48 9.14 15.15 9.52
CA ARG A 48 10.28 15.35 10.41
C ARG A 48 11.30 14.25 10.18
N PRO A 49 12.39 14.54 9.45
CA PRO A 49 13.45 13.56 9.19
C PRO A 49 14.00 12.99 10.50
N GLN A 50 14.32 11.70 10.50
CA GLN A 50 14.97 11.07 11.65
C GLN A 50 16.38 11.64 11.87
N HIS A 51 17.04 12.08 10.80
CA HIS A 51 18.34 12.72 10.83
C HIS A 51 18.37 14.01 10.01
N PRO A 52 19.01 15.09 10.53
CA PRO A 52 19.69 15.18 11.83
C PRO A 52 18.72 15.38 13.00
N ALA A 53 19.08 14.89 14.19
CA ALA A 53 18.24 15.03 15.39
C ALA A 53 17.99 16.51 15.78
N ASN A 54 18.97 17.39 15.51
CA ASN A 54 18.88 18.83 15.70
C ASN A 54 19.16 19.54 14.37
N SER A 55 18.12 19.80 13.58
CA SER A 55 18.24 20.64 12.38
C SER A 55 18.16 22.12 12.78
N SER A 56 19.11 22.93 12.32
CA SER A 56 19.02 24.39 12.49
C SER A 56 18.09 25.05 11.46
N HIS A 57 17.91 24.39 10.31
CA HIS A 57 17.12 24.89 9.19
C HIS A 57 16.72 23.76 8.24
N THR A 58 15.51 23.84 7.68
CA THR A 58 15.03 22.94 6.62
C THR A 58 14.50 23.74 5.43
N SER A 59 14.73 23.24 4.22
CA SER A 59 14.25 23.83 2.96
C SER A 59 13.61 22.75 2.11
N LEU A 60 12.40 23.00 1.58
CA LEU A 60 11.66 22.08 0.72
C LEU A 60 11.66 22.59 -0.72
N TYR A 61 12.09 21.75 -1.66
CA TYR A 61 12.15 22.05 -3.08
C TYR A 61 11.17 21.17 -3.85
N ARG A 62 10.56 21.71 -4.91
CA ARG A 62 9.79 20.93 -5.88
C ARG A 62 10.73 20.37 -6.95
N THR A 63 10.53 19.11 -7.34
CA THR A 63 11.26 18.43 -8.42
C THR A 63 10.29 18.03 -9.53
N GLY A 64 10.77 17.38 -10.59
CA GLY A 64 9.91 16.90 -11.68
C GLY A 64 8.90 15.83 -11.25
N GLU A 65 9.23 15.03 -10.23
CA GLU A 65 8.45 13.86 -9.82
C GLU A 65 8.03 13.90 -8.34
N GLY A 66 8.25 15.01 -7.66
CA GLY A 66 7.86 15.18 -6.26
C GLY A 66 8.62 16.32 -5.57
N PHE A 67 9.24 16.03 -4.43
CA PHE A 67 9.87 17.04 -3.58
C PHE A 67 11.19 16.56 -2.98
N LEU A 68 12.07 17.50 -2.65
CA LEU A 68 13.32 17.25 -1.94
C LEU A 68 13.37 18.16 -0.72
N LEU A 69 13.36 17.56 0.47
CA LEU A 69 13.60 18.27 1.71
C LEU A 69 15.09 18.18 2.06
N ILE A 70 15.71 19.32 2.33
CA ILE A 70 17.10 19.40 2.79
C ILE A 70 17.12 19.98 4.20
N SER A 71 17.70 19.23 5.13
CA SER A 71 17.89 19.61 6.52
C SER A 71 19.36 19.92 6.78
N LYS A 72 19.67 21.11 7.27
CA LYS A 72 21.03 21.46 7.71
C LYS A 72 21.29 20.92 9.12
N GLY A 73 22.20 19.96 9.21
CA GLY A 73 22.80 19.55 10.47
C GLY A 73 24.09 20.32 10.76
N SER A 74 24.64 20.15 11.97
CA SER A 74 25.84 20.87 12.42
C SER A 74 27.12 20.52 11.64
N LEU A 75 27.20 19.33 11.04
CA LEU A 75 28.38 18.86 10.30
C LEU A 75 28.13 18.64 8.81
N ARG A 76 26.91 18.23 8.44
CA ARG A 76 26.51 17.89 7.07
C ARG A 76 25.02 18.20 6.88
N SER A 77 24.63 18.43 5.64
CA SER A 77 23.23 18.46 5.23
C SER A 77 22.73 17.05 4.97
N TYR A 78 21.45 16.82 5.24
CA TYR A 78 20.75 15.55 5.00
C TYR A 78 19.53 15.82 4.11
N GLY A 79 19.22 14.87 3.23
CA GLY A 79 18.12 14.98 2.28
C GLY A 79 17.08 13.87 2.48
N CYS A 80 15.82 14.24 2.34
CA CYS A 80 14.70 13.30 2.19
C CYS A 80 14.04 13.55 0.83
N ARG A 81 13.97 12.51 -0.01
CA ARG A 81 13.33 12.58 -1.33
C ARG A 81 11.91 12.06 -1.22
N PHE A 82 10.95 12.87 -1.64
CA PHE A 82 9.55 12.50 -1.73
C PHE A 82 9.21 12.27 -3.19
N SER A 83 8.70 11.09 -3.52
CA SER A 83 8.34 10.73 -4.88
C SER A 83 6.92 10.18 -4.95
N LEU A 84 6.29 10.41 -6.10
CA LEU A 84 4.99 9.85 -6.43
C LEU A 84 5.18 8.70 -7.42
N ALA A 85 4.68 7.51 -7.12
CA ALA A 85 4.79 6.34 -7.98
C ALA A 85 3.44 5.66 -8.18
N GLU A 86 3.17 5.16 -9.39
CA GLU A 86 1.99 4.34 -9.64
C GLU A 86 2.20 2.93 -9.04
N LEU A 87 1.18 2.44 -8.33
CA LEU A 87 1.16 1.10 -7.77
C LEU A 87 0.64 0.10 -8.80
N LEU A 88 1.57 -0.62 -9.42
CA LEU A 88 1.25 -1.64 -10.43
C LEU A 88 0.91 -3.01 -9.83
N TYR A 89 1.45 -3.34 -8.65
CA TYR A 89 1.28 -4.65 -8.02
C TYR A 89 1.39 -4.58 -6.50
N ASP A 90 0.46 -5.25 -5.80
CA ASP A 90 0.51 -5.53 -4.37
C ASP A 90 0.31 -7.03 -4.12
N SER A 91 1.33 -7.67 -3.53
CA SER A 91 1.30 -9.12 -3.26
C SER A 91 0.26 -9.51 -2.21
N ARG A 92 -0.08 -8.61 -1.28
CA ARG A 92 -1.11 -8.86 -0.27
C ARG A 92 -2.49 -8.90 -0.91
N GLU A 93 -2.77 -7.96 -1.81
CA GLU A 93 -4.04 -7.94 -2.56
C GLU A 93 -4.18 -9.21 -3.41
N ALA A 94 -3.14 -9.57 -4.16
CA ALA A 94 -3.12 -10.79 -4.94
C ALA A 94 -3.37 -12.05 -4.08
N GLU A 95 -2.82 -12.11 -2.86
CA GLU A 95 -3.07 -13.20 -1.93
C GLU A 95 -4.53 -13.24 -1.45
N GLN A 96 -5.13 -12.08 -1.16
CA GLN A 96 -6.53 -12.00 -0.72
C GLN A 96 -7.49 -12.42 -1.84
N GLU A 97 -7.23 -12.00 -3.09
CA GLU A 97 -8.00 -12.43 -4.25
C GLU A 97 -7.93 -13.95 -4.45
N ALA A 98 -6.73 -14.53 -4.32
CA ALA A 98 -6.54 -15.97 -4.42
C ALA A 98 -7.29 -16.72 -3.30
N LYS A 99 -7.32 -16.18 -2.08
CA LYS A 99 -8.09 -16.75 -0.96
C LYS A 99 -9.59 -16.66 -1.21
N ALA A 100 -10.08 -15.50 -1.67
CA ALA A 100 -11.49 -15.29 -1.99
C ALA A 100 -11.96 -16.25 -3.10
N ALA A 101 -11.17 -16.44 -4.15
CA ALA A 101 -11.48 -17.38 -5.23
C ALA A 101 -11.58 -18.83 -4.72
N ARG A 102 -10.63 -19.27 -3.88
CA ARG A 102 -10.66 -20.60 -3.25
C ARG A 102 -11.90 -20.77 -2.36
N GLN A 103 -12.29 -19.73 -1.64
CA GLN A 103 -13.47 -19.77 -0.78
C GLN A 103 -14.75 -19.86 -1.61
N ALA A 104 -14.90 -19.04 -2.65
CA ALA A 104 -16.05 -19.09 -3.56
C ALA A 104 -16.21 -20.47 -4.23
N GLU A 105 -15.10 -21.11 -4.63
CA GLU A 105 -15.13 -22.47 -5.17
C GLU A 105 -15.60 -23.50 -4.13
N ARG A 106 -15.12 -23.39 -2.89
CA ARG A 106 -15.55 -24.27 -1.79
C ARG A 106 -17.04 -24.12 -1.51
N ASP A 107 -17.54 -22.89 -1.49
CA ASP A 107 -18.94 -22.58 -1.23
C ASP A 107 -19.83 -23.13 -2.35
N ARG A 108 -19.41 -22.99 -3.61
CA ARG A 108 -20.11 -23.58 -4.77
C ARG A 108 -20.19 -25.10 -4.66
N ARG A 109 -19.07 -25.77 -4.39
CA ARG A 109 -19.02 -27.24 -4.21
C ARG A 109 -19.87 -27.69 -3.01
N ALA A 110 -19.94 -26.89 -1.96
CA ALA A 110 -20.78 -27.19 -0.79
C ALA A 110 -22.27 -27.07 -1.13
N ALA A 111 -22.67 -26.03 -1.86
CA ALA A 111 -24.03 -25.84 -2.35
C ALA A 111 -24.47 -27.00 -3.28
N GLU A 112 -23.66 -27.34 -4.28
CA GLU A 112 -23.91 -28.47 -5.19
C GLU A 112 -24.12 -29.79 -4.41
N LYS A 113 -23.27 -30.05 -3.40
CA LYS A 113 -23.40 -31.23 -2.53
C LYS A 113 -24.66 -31.19 -1.67
N ALA A 114 -25.07 -30.03 -1.18
CA ALA A 114 -26.26 -29.87 -0.37
C ALA A 114 -27.52 -30.13 -1.20
N GLU A 115 -27.60 -29.57 -2.41
CA GLU A 115 -28.68 -29.80 -3.37
C GLU A 115 -28.80 -31.27 -3.76
N ALA A 116 -27.67 -31.91 -4.10
CA ALA A 116 -27.66 -33.33 -4.42
C ALA A 116 -28.12 -34.21 -3.24
N LYS A 117 -27.74 -33.85 -2.01
CA LYS A 117 -28.22 -34.53 -0.79
C LYS A 117 -29.73 -34.31 -0.58
N ALA A 118 -30.24 -33.10 -0.81
CA ALA A 118 -31.65 -32.78 -0.69
C ALA A 118 -32.49 -33.56 -1.72
N ALA A 119 -32.05 -33.60 -2.98
CA ALA A 119 -32.68 -34.36 -4.05
C ALA A 119 -32.75 -35.86 -3.72
N LYS A 120 -31.63 -36.46 -3.28
CA LYS A 120 -31.61 -37.87 -2.85
C LYS A 120 -32.55 -38.16 -1.66
N ARG A 121 -32.63 -37.23 -0.70
CA ARG A 121 -33.58 -37.35 0.43
C ARG A 121 -35.03 -37.29 -0.04
N ALA A 122 -35.35 -36.40 -0.97
CA ALA A 122 -36.68 -36.27 -1.56
C ALA A 122 -37.08 -37.55 -2.32
N GLU A 123 -36.18 -38.10 -3.15
CA GLU A 123 -36.43 -39.35 -3.87
C GLU A 123 -36.68 -40.54 -2.92
N ARG A 124 -35.86 -40.69 -1.87
CA ARG A 124 -36.07 -41.75 -0.86
C ARG A 124 -37.40 -41.58 -0.11
N LYS A 125 -37.87 -40.34 0.10
CA LYS A 125 -39.16 -40.07 0.73
C LYS A 125 -40.32 -40.44 -0.21
N ALA A 126 -40.23 -40.08 -1.50
CA ALA A 126 -41.23 -40.41 -2.50
C ALA A 126 -41.39 -41.93 -2.67
N ARG A 127 -40.29 -42.70 -2.67
CA ARG A 127 -40.34 -44.18 -2.73
C ARG A 127 -40.94 -44.87 -1.50
N ARG A 128 -41.13 -44.15 -0.38
CA ARG A 128 -41.64 -44.71 0.90
C ARG A 128 -43.12 -44.39 1.13
N LEU A 129 -43.75 -43.62 0.26
CA LEU A 129 -45.19 -43.38 0.28
C LEU A 129 -45.88 -44.46 -0.57
N PRO A 130 -46.90 -45.14 -0.03
CA PRO A 130 -47.62 -46.23 -0.71
C PRO A 130 -48.46 -45.73 -1.89
#